data_AF-A0A7X2RMQ6-F1
#
_entry.id   AF-A0A7X2RMQ6-F1
#
_cell.length_a   1.000
_cell.length_b   1.000
_cell.length_c   1.000
_cell.angle_alpha   90.00
_cell.angle_beta   90.00
_cell.angle_gamma   90.00
#
_symmetry.space_group_name_H-M   'P 1'
#
loop_
_entity.id
_entity.type
_entity.pdbx_description
1 polymer ?
#
loop_
_entity_poly.entity_id
_entity_poly.type
_entity_poly.pdbx_seq_one_letter_code
_entity_poly.pdbx_strand_id
1 'polypeptide(L)'
;MSLSLSHSSRALAALALVSLLSGCSIHGSYPDATAPDAAKLRFISNTSNTTLDIYDAQHCTGQTTGMLNNFLMGDTKRRVDMLVPPPAKARGMLEVKLASGKETMLMINTNGGSYICGKAFSFTPKAGEEYEVIFDMERDRCSTLFQRLARFGGEDVRIPQPVFDNGFPVCQGQSPIFAKPLPDTAQRTVLINRILAENAQAITRLDPPKAAGSTLPSEKIDELVTQRKALMGAVTLPEDYWTQYRQNLKLSNDEVSGRQSRALSLYTDTYRLRLRSIEDSILQQWLQPTDSSVRQRVTSSDEYMVRYYMNTSKSVALETINHHMERMAQLDQHFDVCARFDKCWRY
;
A
#
# COMPACT_ATOMS: atom_id res chain seq x y z
N MET A 1 28.08 -22.86 59.60
CA MET A 1 28.57 -22.74 58.21
C MET A 1 27.60 -21.84 57.46
N SER A 2 28.10 -20.70 57.01
CA SER A 2 27.35 -19.62 56.38
C SER A 2 26.93 -20.01 54.97
N LEU A 3 25.64 -19.88 54.63
CA LEU A 3 25.16 -19.94 53.26
C LEU A 3 25.15 -18.52 52.69
N SER A 4 26.06 -18.32 51.72
CA SER A 4 26.31 -17.06 51.03
C SER A 4 25.15 -16.66 50.13
N LEU A 5 24.47 -15.56 50.47
CA LEU A 5 23.60 -14.78 49.59
C LEU A 5 24.46 -14.01 48.59
N SER A 6 24.88 -14.65 47.50
CA SER A 6 25.71 -13.99 46.48
C SER A 6 25.38 -14.42 45.05
N HIS A 7 24.10 -14.36 44.66
CA HIS A 7 23.69 -14.61 43.26
C HIS A 7 22.66 -13.60 42.71
N SER A 8 22.38 -12.48 43.38
CA SER A 8 21.27 -11.59 42.99
C SER A 8 21.63 -10.50 41.97
N SER A 9 22.89 -10.05 41.89
CA SER A 9 23.23 -8.85 41.10
C SER A 9 23.26 -9.08 39.58
N ARG A 10 23.64 -10.29 39.13
CA ARG A 10 23.72 -10.62 37.68
C ARG A 10 22.35 -10.90 37.07
N ALA A 11 21.43 -11.51 37.83
CA ALA A 11 20.06 -11.75 37.40
C ALA A 11 19.27 -10.43 37.29
N LEU A 12 19.44 -9.51 38.24
CA LEU A 12 18.86 -8.17 38.20
C LEU A 12 19.41 -7.32 37.05
N ALA A 13 20.72 -7.40 36.76
CA ALA A 13 21.32 -6.69 35.62
C ALA A 13 20.83 -7.23 34.27
N ALA A 14 20.67 -8.55 34.14
CA ALA A 14 20.11 -9.15 32.93
C ALA A 14 18.63 -8.79 32.72
N LEU A 15 17.82 -8.80 33.79
CA LEU A 15 16.43 -8.34 33.74
C LEU A 15 16.32 -6.84 33.42
N ALA A 16 17.21 -6.00 33.95
CA ALA A 16 17.28 -4.57 33.63
C ALA A 16 17.68 -4.31 32.17
N LEU A 17 18.64 -5.06 31.63
CA LEU A 17 19.05 -4.97 30.23
C LEU A 17 17.95 -5.46 29.26
N VAL A 18 17.22 -6.53 29.60
CA VAL A 18 16.07 -6.99 28.81
C VAL A 18 14.92 -5.99 28.88
N SER A 19 14.66 -5.38 30.05
CA SER A 19 13.63 -4.36 30.18
C SER A 19 13.98 -3.05 29.46
N LEU A 20 15.25 -2.64 29.44
CA LEU A 20 15.74 -1.50 28.65
C LEU A 20 15.63 -1.76 27.13
N LEU A 21 15.95 -2.96 26.67
CA LEU A 21 15.78 -3.34 25.25
C LEU A 21 14.31 -3.43 24.84
N SER A 22 13.43 -3.88 25.75
CA SER A 22 11.98 -3.90 25.49
C SER A 22 11.33 -2.51 25.55
N GLY A 23 11.93 -1.53 26.25
CA GLY A 23 11.41 -0.17 26.34
C GLY A 23 11.52 0.62 25.03
N CYS A 24 12.53 0.34 24.21
CA CYS A 24 12.75 1.04 22.94
C CYS A 24 11.74 0.68 21.84
N SER A 25 11.17 -0.53 21.85
CA SER A 25 10.18 -0.91 20.83
C SER A 25 8.82 -0.27 21.07
N ILE A 26 8.52 0.09 22.32
CA ILE A 26 7.18 0.56 22.67
C ILE A 26 6.97 2.04 22.29
N HIS A 27 7.98 2.89 22.50
CA HIS A 27 7.93 4.31 22.12
C HIS A 27 8.33 4.59 20.66
N GLY A 28 8.87 3.60 19.97
CA GLY A 28 9.34 3.74 18.61
C GLY A 28 10.78 4.26 18.51
N SER A 29 11.42 3.96 17.39
CA SER A 29 12.74 4.44 17.00
C SER A 29 12.70 5.44 15.83
N TYR A 30 11.54 5.66 15.20
CA TYR A 30 11.41 6.53 14.04
C TYR A 30 11.52 8.02 14.38
N PRO A 31 12.54 8.74 13.87
CA PRO A 31 12.63 10.19 14.01
C PRO A 31 11.73 10.89 12.99
N ASP A 32 11.01 11.92 13.41
CA ASP A 32 10.23 12.76 12.49
C ASP A 32 11.15 13.54 11.54
N ALA A 33 10.75 13.63 10.27
CA ALA A 33 11.41 14.49 9.31
C ALA A 33 11.35 15.97 9.76
N THR A 34 12.46 16.69 9.61
CA THR A 34 12.62 18.06 10.10
C THR A 34 12.26 19.13 9.07
N ALA A 35 12.08 18.75 7.80
CA ALA A 35 11.72 19.69 6.75
C ALA A 35 10.39 20.41 7.06
N PRO A 36 10.27 21.73 6.80
CA PRO A 36 9.05 22.47 7.10
C PRO A 36 7.85 21.99 6.28
N ASP A 37 8.10 21.52 5.06
CA ASP A 37 7.16 20.93 4.12
C ASP A 37 7.23 19.38 4.11
N ALA A 38 7.70 18.77 5.20
CA ALA A 38 7.65 17.33 5.35
C ALA A 38 6.20 16.83 5.20
N ALA A 39 6.04 15.74 4.45
CA ALA A 39 4.76 15.05 4.38
C ALA A 39 4.34 14.57 5.78
N LYS A 40 3.05 14.48 6.04
CA LYS A 40 2.53 13.97 7.31
C LYS A 40 1.79 12.67 7.08
N LEU A 41 1.92 11.73 8.01
CA LEU A 41 1.21 10.47 8.00
C LEU A 41 0.51 10.27 9.33
N ARG A 42 -0.81 10.10 9.29
CA ARG A 42 -1.59 9.53 10.39
C ARG A 42 -1.70 8.03 10.20
N PHE A 43 -1.36 7.29 11.25
CA PHE A 43 -1.63 5.87 11.33
C PHE A 43 -2.69 5.62 12.40
N ILE A 44 -3.77 4.95 12.00
CA ILE A 44 -4.90 4.59 12.85
C ILE A 44 -5.02 3.08 12.84
N SER A 45 -5.10 2.47 14.01
CA SER A 45 -5.47 1.08 14.13
C SER A 45 -6.42 0.90 15.30
N ASN A 46 -7.52 0.18 15.09
CA ASN A 46 -8.39 -0.23 16.20
C ASN A 46 -8.01 -1.62 16.74
N THR A 47 -7.00 -2.25 16.15
CA THR A 47 -6.52 -3.59 16.50
C THR A 47 -5.47 -3.49 17.60
N SER A 48 -5.47 -4.46 18.52
CA SER A 48 -4.48 -4.53 19.60
C SER A 48 -3.07 -4.83 19.09
N ASN A 49 -2.06 -4.29 19.78
CA ASN A 49 -0.64 -4.57 19.54
C ASN A 49 -0.21 -4.34 18.08
N THR A 50 -0.63 -3.22 17.50
CA THR A 50 -0.29 -2.88 16.12
C THR A 50 0.94 -1.97 16.09
N THR A 51 1.89 -2.25 15.21
CA THR A 51 3.05 -1.39 14.92
C THR A 51 2.99 -0.91 13.48
N LEU A 52 3.59 0.27 13.26
CA LEU A 52 3.94 0.76 11.93
C LEU A 52 5.45 0.97 11.89
N ASP A 53 6.10 0.23 11.01
CA ASP A 53 7.53 0.30 10.74
C ASP A 53 7.75 1.02 9.40
N ILE A 54 8.68 1.97 9.41
CA ILE A 54 9.02 2.81 8.26
C ILE A 54 10.39 2.40 7.75
N TYR A 55 10.50 2.16 6.45
CA TYR A 55 11.72 1.77 5.77
C TYR A 55 12.06 2.81 4.71
N ASP A 56 13.35 3.13 4.63
CA ASP A 56 13.94 3.92 3.56
C ASP A 56 15.26 3.27 3.11
N ALA A 57 15.90 3.84 2.09
CA ALA A 57 17.14 3.30 1.52
C ALA A 57 18.32 3.19 2.53
N GLN A 58 18.28 3.94 3.64
CA GLN A 58 19.29 3.93 4.69
C GLN A 58 18.90 3.02 5.86
N HIS A 59 17.61 2.78 6.06
CA HIS A 59 17.05 2.07 7.21
C HIS A 59 16.30 0.78 6.81
N CYS A 60 17.01 -0.13 6.13
CA CYS A 60 16.45 -1.40 5.65
C CYS A 60 16.09 -2.43 6.75
N THR A 61 16.44 -2.15 8.01
CA THR A 61 15.98 -2.92 9.18
C THR A 61 14.66 -2.40 9.74
N GLY A 62 14.16 -1.28 9.23
CA GLY A 62 12.93 -0.65 9.68
C GLY A 62 13.12 0.21 10.93
N GLN A 63 12.38 1.29 10.98
CA GLN A 63 12.26 2.16 12.14
C GLN A 63 10.81 2.16 12.61
N THR A 64 10.58 1.69 13.83
CA THR A 64 9.22 1.54 14.35
C THR A 64 8.70 2.87 14.89
N THR A 65 7.43 3.18 14.66
CA THR A 65 6.76 4.37 15.21
C THR A 65 6.26 4.16 16.63
N GLY A 66 6.42 2.94 17.17
CA GLY A 66 5.92 2.51 18.47
C GLY A 66 4.69 1.62 18.32
N MET A 67 4.22 1.09 19.45
CA MET A 67 3.08 0.18 19.50
C MET A 67 1.77 0.92 19.85
N LEU A 68 0.70 0.61 19.12
CA LEU A 68 -0.65 1.10 19.36
C LEU A 68 -1.53 0.04 20.05
N ASN A 69 -2.49 0.51 20.86
CA ASN A 69 -3.50 -0.30 21.54
C ASN A 69 -2.93 -1.48 22.33
N ASN A 70 -1.87 -1.25 23.09
CA ASN A 70 -1.33 -2.24 24.01
C ASN A 70 -2.01 -2.07 25.38
N PHE A 71 -2.46 -3.16 26.02
CA PHE A 71 -3.18 -3.07 27.31
C PHE A 71 -2.36 -2.46 28.45
N LEU A 72 -1.03 -2.42 28.33
CA LEU A 72 -0.11 -1.80 29.31
C LEU A 72 0.14 -0.32 29.02
N MET A 73 -0.31 0.23 27.89
CA MET A 73 -0.05 1.59 27.46
C MET A 73 -1.29 2.30 26.93
N GLY A 74 -1.51 3.53 27.37
CA GLY A 74 -2.55 4.40 26.80
C GLY A 74 -2.24 4.80 25.36
N ASP A 75 -3.25 5.33 24.66
CA ASP A 75 -3.10 5.87 23.31
C ASP A 75 -1.93 6.87 23.23
N THR A 76 -1.11 6.74 22.20
CA THR A 76 0.03 7.64 22.00
C THR A 76 -0.42 9.08 21.75
N LYS A 77 0.29 10.02 22.38
CA LYS A 77 0.09 11.47 22.22
C LYS A 77 0.82 12.04 21.01
N ARG A 78 1.55 11.22 20.23
CA ARG A 78 2.32 11.68 19.06
C ARG A 78 1.38 12.25 17.99
N ARG A 79 1.48 13.54 17.72
CA ARG A 79 0.68 14.32 16.76
C ARG A 79 1.58 15.30 16.03
N VAL A 80 1.22 15.64 14.79
CA VAL A 80 1.99 16.56 13.93
C VAL A 80 1.10 17.63 13.29
N ASP A 81 -0.03 17.92 13.94
CA ASP A 81 -1.00 18.95 13.58
C ASP A 81 -1.48 18.82 12.13
N MET A 82 -2.04 17.66 11.80
CA MET A 82 -2.65 17.42 10.49
C MET A 82 -3.93 18.25 10.30
N LEU A 83 -4.14 18.74 9.08
CA LEU A 83 -5.25 19.62 8.68
C LEU A 83 -6.62 18.96 8.83
N VAL A 84 -6.74 17.71 8.38
CA VAL A 84 -7.99 16.94 8.42
C VAL A 84 -8.06 16.17 9.74
N PRO A 85 -9.09 16.37 10.58
CA PRO A 85 -9.23 15.67 11.85
C PRO A 85 -9.40 14.17 11.63
N PRO A 86 -9.02 13.33 12.61
CA PRO A 86 -9.19 11.89 12.53
C PRO A 86 -10.69 11.51 12.45
N PRO A 87 -11.04 10.34 11.89
CA PRO A 87 -12.40 9.82 11.92
C PRO A 87 -12.91 9.71 13.37
N ALA A 88 -14.18 10.03 13.61
CA ALA A 88 -14.77 10.09 14.95
C ALA A 88 -14.67 8.78 15.75
N LYS A 89 -14.53 7.63 15.07
CA LYS A 89 -14.40 6.30 15.69
C LYS A 89 -12.95 5.81 15.79
N ALA A 90 -11.96 6.62 15.41
CA ALA A 90 -10.56 6.26 15.50
C ALA A 90 -10.16 6.06 16.96
N ARG A 91 -9.65 4.87 17.28
CA ARG A 91 -8.96 4.53 18.53
C ARG A 91 -7.52 4.22 18.18
N GLY A 92 -6.58 4.45 19.07
CA GLY A 92 -5.17 4.14 18.81
C GLY A 92 -4.63 4.78 17.53
N MET A 93 -4.12 6.01 17.65
CA MET A 93 -3.50 6.69 16.51
C MET A 93 -2.22 7.40 16.88
N LEU A 94 -1.32 7.46 15.91
CA LEU A 94 -0.13 8.31 15.90
C LEU A 94 -0.08 9.11 14.63
N GLU A 95 0.62 10.24 14.67
CA GLU A 95 0.98 10.99 13.48
C GLU A 95 2.48 11.23 13.47
N VAL A 96 3.09 11.17 12.28
CA VAL A 96 4.54 11.34 12.07
C VAL A 96 4.81 12.22 10.86
N LYS A 97 6.01 12.79 10.80
CA LYS A 97 6.50 13.49 9.61
C LYS A 97 7.40 12.58 8.80
N LEU A 98 7.10 12.44 7.51
CA LEU A 98 7.87 11.65 6.55
C LEU A 98 8.74 12.55 5.67
N ALA A 99 9.87 12.02 5.23
CA ALA A 99 10.71 12.69 4.24
C ALA A 99 10.02 12.69 2.87
N SER A 100 9.85 13.87 2.29
CA SER A 100 9.20 14.05 0.98
C SER A 100 10.13 13.67 -0.18
N GLY A 101 9.55 13.21 -1.29
CA GLY A 101 10.25 12.95 -2.55
C GLY A 101 11.13 11.70 -2.58
N LYS A 102 11.16 10.91 -1.51
CA LYS A 102 11.88 9.64 -1.42
C LYS A 102 10.91 8.49 -1.25
N GLU A 103 11.14 7.40 -1.98
CA GLU A 103 10.35 6.18 -1.80
C GLU A 103 10.51 5.67 -0.37
N THR A 104 9.37 5.40 0.27
CA THR A 104 9.26 4.94 1.64
C THR A 104 8.36 3.72 1.65
N MET A 105 8.79 2.64 2.31
CA MET A 105 7.93 1.48 2.54
C MET A 105 7.36 1.53 3.95
N LEU A 106 6.05 1.38 4.06
CA LEU A 106 5.33 1.19 5.31
C LEU A 106 5.09 -0.30 5.52
N MET A 107 5.44 -0.80 6.70
CA MET A 107 5.11 -2.15 7.12
C MET A 107 4.27 -2.09 8.40
N ILE A 108 3.03 -2.55 8.29
CA ILE A 108 2.10 -2.64 9.39
C ILE A 108 2.12 -4.07 9.89
N ASN A 109 2.25 -4.26 11.19
CA ASN A 109 2.22 -5.58 11.82
C ASN A 109 1.27 -5.54 13.01
N THR A 110 0.47 -6.58 13.20
CA THR A 110 -0.31 -6.81 14.41
C THR A 110 -0.13 -8.24 14.88
N ASN A 111 -0.04 -8.41 16.20
CA ASN A 111 0.10 -9.72 16.84
C ASN A 111 -0.87 -9.82 18.02
N GLY A 112 -1.87 -10.69 17.89
CA GLY A 112 -2.73 -11.14 18.98
C GLY A 112 -2.51 -12.61 19.28
N GLY A 113 -3.01 -13.08 20.42
CA GLY A 113 -2.77 -14.45 20.90
C GLY A 113 -3.16 -15.57 19.92
N SER A 114 -4.03 -15.30 18.94
CA SER A 114 -4.47 -16.26 17.92
C SER A 114 -4.33 -15.77 16.49
N TYR A 115 -3.76 -14.58 16.25
CA TYR A 115 -3.68 -14.00 14.91
C TYR A 115 -2.40 -13.19 14.71
N ILE A 116 -1.81 -13.33 13.52
CA ILE A 116 -0.72 -12.49 13.04
C ILE A 116 -1.17 -11.95 11.69
N CYS A 117 -1.02 -10.66 11.51
CA CYS A 117 -1.41 -10.03 10.27
C CYS A 117 -0.58 -8.79 10.00
N GLY A 118 -0.35 -8.51 8.73
CA GLY A 118 0.40 -7.34 8.35
C GLY A 118 0.15 -6.93 6.92
N LYS A 119 0.61 -5.73 6.60
CA LYS A 119 0.54 -5.17 5.27
C LYS A 119 1.80 -4.37 5.00
N ALA A 120 2.43 -4.62 3.86
CA ALA A 120 3.51 -3.78 3.35
C ALA A 120 3.05 -3.06 2.08
N PHE A 121 3.49 -1.82 1.91
CA PHE A 121 3.40 -1.10 0.64
C PHE A 121 4.38 0.06 0.61
N SER A 122 4.79 0.40 -0.60
CA SER A 122 5.72 1.51 -0.86
C SER A 122 5.00 2.66 -1.53
N PHE A 123 5.37 3.89 -1.17
CA PHE A 123 4.91 5.09 -1.83
C PHE A 123 5.95 6.20 -1.69
N THR A 124 5.80 7.27 -2.47
CA THR A 124 6.67 8.45 -2.38
C THR A 124 5.85 9.61 -1.81
N PRO A 125 6.05 9.98 -0.54
CA PRO A 125 5.34 11.11 0.07
C PRO A 125 5.66 12.41 -0.69
N LYS A 126 4.64 13.21 -1.01
CA LYS A 126 4.82 14.52 -1.63
C LYS A 126 4.95 15.61 -0.56
N ALA A 127 5.73 16.65 -0.86
CA ALA A 127 5.94 17.76 0.04
C ALA A 127 4.63 18.46 0.41
N GLY A 128 4.43 18.72 1.70
CA GLY A 128 3.24 19.36 2.25
C GLY A 128 1.95 18.53 2.20
N GLU A 129 1.99 17.31 1.66
CA GLU A 129 0.81 16.44 1.62
C GLU A 129 0.62 15.66 2.93
N GLU A 130 -0.63 15.35 3.21
CA GLU A 130 -1.06 14.63 4.39
C GLU A 130 -1.69 13.30 3.99
N TYR A 131 -1.35 12.23 4.69
CA TYR A 131 -1.82 10.89 4.41
C TYR A 131 -2.41 10.22 5.65
N GLU A 132 -3.38 9.34 5.46
CA GLU A 132 -4.01 8.56 6.51
C GLU A 132 -3.98 7.08 6.12
N VAL A 133 -3.47 6.25 7.03
CA VAL A 133 -3.49 4.79 6.93
C VAL A 133 -4.38 4.27 8.05
N ILE A 134 -5.46 3.61 7.66
CA ILE A 134 -6.37 2.93 8.58
C ILE A 134 -6.15 1.43 8.43
N PHE A 135 -5.79 0.78 9.54
CA PHE A 135 -5.60 -0.65 9.62
C PHE A 135 -6.61 -1.27 10.59
N ASP A 136 -7.42 -2.18 10.07
CA ASP A 136 -8.46 -2.86 10.85
C ASP A 136 -8.41 -4.36 10.63
N MET A 137 -8.99 -5.10 11.58
CA MET A 137 -9.11 -6.55 11.51
C MET A 137 -10.57 -6.96 11.74
N GLU A 138 -11.16 -7.59 10.72
CA GLU A 138 -12.51 -8.15 10.78
C GLU A 138 -12.47 -9.66 10.52
N ARG A 139 -12.96 -10.47 11.47
CA ARG A 139 -13.17 -11.93 11.30
C ARG A 139 -11.98 -12.63 10.63
N ASP A 140 -10.80 -12.47 11.25
CA ASP A 140 -9.49 -13.02 10.83
C ASP A 140 -8.90 -12.46 9.52
N ARG A 141 -9.44 -11.35 9.01
CA ARG A 141 -8.89 -10.65 7.84
C ARG A 141 -8.51 -9.24 8.19
N CYS A 142 -7.31 -8.84 7.78
CA CYS A 142 -6.93 -7.44 7.88
C CYS A 142 -7.29 -6.68 6.62
N SER A 143 -7.69 -5.45 6.82
CA SER A 143 -7.87 -4.47 5.79
C SER A 143 -6.91 -3.31 6.02
N THR A 144 -6.51 -2.67 4.93
CA THR A 144 -5.70 -1.46 4.97
C THR A 144 -6.31 -0.49 3.99
N LEU A 145 -6.67 0.68 4.47
CA LEU A 145 -7.13 1.80 3.67
C LEU A 145 -6.06 2.89 3.76
N PHE A 146 -5.48 3.22 2.61
CA PHE A 146 -4.52 4.31 2.47
C PHE A 146 -5.21 5.47 1.76
N GLN A 147 -5.08 6.68 2.30
CA GLN A 147 -5.77 7.86 1.78
C GLN A 147 -4.85 9.07 1.81
N ARG A 148 -5.01 9.96 0.83
CA ARG A 148 -4.48 11.32 0.88
C ARG A 148 -5.56 12.21 1.46
N LEU A 149 -5.19 13.08 2.38
CA LEU A 149 -6.07 14.04 3.03
C LEU A 149 -5.94 15.39 2.32
N ALA A 150 -7.08 16.00 2.01
CA ALA A 150 -7.15 17.32 1.43
C ALA A 150 -8.33 18.10 2.02
N ARG A 151 -8.27 19.43 1.93
CA ARG A 151 -9.40 20.31 2.24
C ARG A 151 -9.74 21.14 1.02
N PHE A 152 -10.95 21.01 0.52
CA PHE A 152 -11.44 21.75 -0.65
C PHE A 152 -12.65 22.57 -0.27
N GLY A 153 -12.59 23.90 -0.42
CA GLY A 153 -13.72 24.78 -0.10
C GLY A 153 -14.22 24.67 1.34
N GLY A 154 -13.35 24.31 2.28
CA GLY A 154 -13.71 24.10 3.69
C GLY A 154 -14.15 22.67 4.05
N GLU A 155 -14.35 21.80 3.05
CA GLU A 155 -14.72 20.40 3.27
C GLU A 155 -13.48 19.49 3.34
N ASP A 156 -13.48 18.59 4.30
CA ASP A 156 -12.44 17.58 4.47
C ASP A 156 -12.68 16.39 3.56
N VAL A 157 -11.73 16.13 2.67
CA VAL A 157 -11.80 15.07 1.67
C VAL A 157 -10.70 14.04 1.94
N ARG A 158 -11.10 12.76 1.90
CA ARG A 158 -10.19 11.61 1.99
C ARG A 158 -10.18 10.89 0.66
N ILE A 159 -9.07 11.01 -0.05
CA ILE A 159 -8.91 10.48 -1.39
C ILE A 159 -8.20 9.12 -1.30
N PRO A 160 -8.88 7.99 -1.55
CA PRO A 160 -8.26 6.67 -1.47
C PRO A 160 -7.06 6.58 -2.42
N GLN A 161 -5.97 6.00 -1.94
CA GLN A 161 -4.74 5.79 -2.68
C GLN A 161 -4.52 4.29 -2.95
N PRO A 162 -3.96 3.92 -4.11
CA PRO A 162 -3.66 2.54 -4.40
C PRO A 162 -2.58 2.01 -3.45
N VAL A 163 -2.71 0.73 -3.08
CA VAL A 163 -1.76 0.04 -2.20
C VAL A 163 -1.11 -1.09 -2.98
N PHE A 164 0.16 -0.92 -3.35
CA PHE A 164 0.93 -1.92 -4.05
C PHE A 164 2.00 -2.53 -3.14
N ASP A 165 1.96 -3.84 -3.00
CA ASP A 165 2.96 -4.62 -2.25
C ASP A 165 4.03 -5.12 -3.22
N ASN A 166 4.88 -4.20 -3.71
CA ASN A 166 5.93 -4.51 -4.69
C ASN A 166 7.26 -4.86 -4.03
N GLY A 167 7.28 -5.03 -2.70
CA GLY A 167 8.49 -5.04 -1.90
C GLY A 167 9.23 -3.69 -1.91
N PHE A 168 10.51 -3.72 -1.54
CA PHE A 168 11.36 -2.53 -1.51
C PHE A 168 12.76 -2.86 -2.06
N PRO A 169 12.95 -2.77 -3.40
CA PRO A 169 14.15 -3.27 -4.07
C PRO A 169 15.47 -2.72 -3.55
N VAL A 170 15.49 -1.46 -3.11
CA VAL A 170 16.69 -0.81 -2.55
C VAL A 170 17.23 -1.52 -1.30
N CYS A 171 16.37 -2.28 -0.60
CA CYS A 171 16.74 -3.02 0.61
C CYS A 171 17.00 -4.51 0.38
N GLN A 172 17.03 -4.99 -0.86
CA GLN A 172 17.30 -6.40 -1.16
C GLN A 172 18.61 -6.89 -0.54
N GLY A 173 18.52 -8.01 0.18
CA GLY A 173 19.62 -8.65 0.89
C GLY A 173 20.04 -7.99 2.20
N GLN A 174 19.39 -6.91 2.63
CA GLN A 174 19.78 -6.16 3.83
C GLN A 174 19.11 -6.68 5.10
N SER A 175 18.00 -7.42 5.00
CA SER A 175 17.30 -8.00 6.15
C SER A 175 16.50 -9.25 5.76
N PRO A 176 16.04 -10.08 6.72
CA PRO A 176 15.28 -11.29 6.42
C PRO A 176 13.99 -11.07 5.62
N ILE A 177 13.34 -9.91 5.79
CA ILE A 177 12.12 -9.56 5.05
C ILE A 177 12.42 -9.11 3.60
N PHE A 178 13.66 -8.73 3.31
CA PHE A 178 14.14 -8.41 1.97
C PHE A 178 15.16 -9.45 1.53
N ALA A 179 14.70 -10.68 1.32
CA ALA A 179 15.57 -11.77 0.90
C ALA A 179 16.38 -11.42 -0.36
N LYS A 180 17.65 -11.84 -0.38
CA LYS A 180 18.51 -11.70 -1.56
C LYS A 180 18.07 -12.73 -2.62
N PRO A 181 17.76 -12.30 -3.86
CA PRO A 181 17.52 -13.23 -4.95
C PRO A 181 18.74 -14.15 -5.18
N LEU A 182 18.48 -15.42 -5.47
CA LEU A 182 19.51 -16.36 -5.90
C LEU A 182 19.88 -16.07 -7.39
N PRO A 183 21.13 -16.34 -7.84
CA PRO A 183 21.58 -16.00 -9.20
C PRO A 183 20.84 -16.72 -10.33
N ASP A 184 20.26 -16.01 -11.29
CA ASP A 184 19.48 -16.63 -12.38
C ASP A 184 20.34 -17.60 -13.23
N THR A 185 20.12 -18.90 -13.06
CA THR A 185 20.63 -19.94 -13.96
C THR A 185 19.63 -20.21 -15.07
N ALA A 186 20.06 -20.81 -16.18
CA ALA A 186 19.16 -21.23 -17.25
C ALA A 186 18.09 -22.20 -16.72
N GLN A 187 18.49 -23.15 -15.87
CA GLN A 187 17.59 -24.10 -15.22
C GLN A 187 16.56 -23.38 -14.33
N ARG A 188 16.99 -22.47 -13.45
CA ARG A 188 16.08 -21.70 -12.60
C ARG A 188 15.06 -20.92 -13.42
N THR A 189 15.52 -20.24 -14.47
CA THR A 189 14.66 -19.44 -15.35
C THR A 189 13.55 -20.29 -15.97
N VAL A 190 13.89 -21.51 -16.42
CA VAL A 190 12.91 -22.47 -16.95
C VAL A 190 11.91 -22.90 -15.88
N LEU A 191 12.37 -23.26 -14.68
CA LEU A 191 11.51 -23.68 -13.57
C LEU A 191 10.52 -22.58 -13.17
N ILE A 192 11.03 -21.36 -12.96
CA ILE A 192 10.22 -20.20 -12.59
C ILE A 192 9.19 -19.89 -13.67
N ASN A 193 9.60 -19.81 -14.94
CA ASN A 193 8.69 -19.47 -16.03
C ASN A 193 7.56 -20.50 -16.19
N ARG A 194 7.82 -21.78 -15.92
CA ARG A 194 6.77 -22.81 -15.95
C ARG A 194 5.75 -22.62 -14.82
N ILE A 195 6.21 -22.41 -13.58
CA ILE A 195 5.33 -22.13 -12.42
C ILE A 195 4.47 -20.89 -12.71
N LEU A 196 5.09 -19.82 -13.23
CA LEU A 196 4.39 -18.58 -13.58
C LEU A 196 3.35 -18.77 -14.69
N ALA A 197 3.66 -19.55 -15.73
CA ALA A 197 2.73 -19.80 -16.83
C ALA A 197 1.48 -20.56 -16.37
N GLU A 198 1.65 -21.62 -15.57
CA GLU A 198 0.54 -22.41 -15.01
C GLU A 198 -0.36 -21.53 -14.11
N ASN A 199 0.26 -20.70 -13.28
CA ASN A 199 -0.45 -19.78 -12.38
C ASN A 199 -1.14 -18.62 -13.11
N ALA A 200 -0.49 -18.00 -14.10
CA ALA A 200 -1.10 -16.94 -14.91
C ALA A 200 -2.33 -17.44 -15.69
N GLN A 201 -2.31 -18.69 -16.16
CA GLN A 201 -3.49 -19.33 -16.74
C GLN A 201 -4.61 -19.49 -15.72
N ALA A 202 -4.31 -19.90 -14.49
CA ALA A 202 -5.30 -20.00 -13.43
C ALA A 202 -5.94 -18.64 -13.12
N ILE A 203 -5.14 -17.57 -13.00
CA ILE A 203 -5.63 -16.20 -12.84
C ILE A 203 -6.53 -15.79 -14.01
N THR A 204 -6.11 -16.06 -15.25
CA THR A 204 -6.91 -15.74 -16.45
C THR A 204 -8.25 -16.50 -16.49
N ARG A 205 -8.36 -17.67 -15.84
CA ARG A 205 -9.65 -18.37 -15.69
C ARG A 205 -10.52 -17.74 -14.59
N LEU A 206 -9.90 -17.25 -13.52
CA LEU A 206 -10.60 -16.60 -12.39
C LEU A 206 -11.11 -15.21 -12.75
N ASP A 207 -10.31 -14.43 -13.45
CA ASP A 207 -10.65 -13.11 -13.99
C ASP A 207 -10.40 -13.14 -15.50
N PRO A 208 -11.38 -13.59 -16.31
CA PRO A 208 -11.23 -13.67 -17.76
C PRO A 208 -11.14 -12.30 -18.41
N PRO A 209 -10.31 -12.13 -19.46
CA PRO A 209 -10.22 -10.87 -20.17
C PRO A 209 -11.58 -10.44 -20.68
N LYS A 210 -11.94 -9.20 -20.36
CA LYS A 210 -13.12 -8.59 -20.95
C LYS A 210 -12.91 -8.53 -22.46
N ALA A 211 -13.94 -8.87 -23.22
CA ALA A 211 -13.90 -8.77 -24.67
C ALA A 211 -13.44 -7.36 -25.08
N ALA A 212 -12.73 -7.25 -26.22
CA ALA A 212 -12.16 -6.01 -26.74
C ALA A 212 -13.16 -4.83 -26.94
N GLY A 213 -14.45 -5.04 -26.66
CA GLY A 213 -15.51 -4.03 -26.63
C GLY A 213 -15.85 -3.46 -25.24
N SER A 214 -15.06 -3.69 -24.19
CA SER A 214 -15.26 -3.03 -22.88
C SER A 214 -14.86 -1.55 -22.84
N THR A 215 -14.36 -1.04 -23.96
CA THR A 215 -14.01 0.35 -24.20
C THR A 215 -15.29 1.12 -24.54
N LEU A 216 -15.57 2.22 -23.85
CA LEU A 216 -16.69 3.11 -24.17
C LEU A 216 -16.58 3.54 -25.65
N PRO A 217 -17.64 3.37 -26.47
CA PRO A 217 -17.63 3.83 -27.84
C PRO A 217 -17.59 5.36 -27.88
N SER A 218 -17.10 5.92 -28.99
CA SER A 218 -16.99 7.38 -29.18
C SER A 218 -18.30 8.11 -28.91
N GLU A 219 -19.43 7.54 -29.29
CA GLU A 219 -20.78 8.06 -29.04
C GLU A 219 -21.05 8.25 -27.54
N LYS A 220 -20.61 7.32 -26.68
CA LYS A 220 -20.73 7.47 -25.23
C LYS A 220 -19.83 8.56 -24.67
N ILE A 221 -18.66 8.76 -25.27
CA ILE A 221 -17.78 9.88 -24.90
C ILE A 221 -18.43 11.22 -25.31
N ASP A 222 -19.06 11.30 -26.48
CA ASP A 222 -19.86 12.46 -26.92
C ASP A 222 -21.04 12.76 -25.98
N GLU A 223 -21.76 11.72 -25.55
CA GLU A 223 -22.83 11.85 -24.55
C GLU A 223 -22.31 12.44 -23.23
N LEU A 224 -21.18 11.95 -22.71
CA LEU A 224 -20.58 12.46 -21.46
C LEU A 224 -20.14 13.93 -21.59
N VAL A 225 -19.59 14.33 -22.74
CA VAL A 225 -19.26 15.74 -23.02
C VAL A 225 -20.54 16.59 -23.03
N THR A 226 -21.59 16.11 -23.69
CA THR A 226 -22.89 16.80 -23.76
C THR A 226 -23.52 16.94 -22.37
N GLN A 227 -23.46 15.89 -21.55
CA GLN A 227 -23.94 15.92 -20.17
C GLN A 227 -23.17 16.93 -19.31
N ARG A 228 -21.84 17.00 -19.46
CA ARG A 228 -21.03 18.02 -18.76
C ARG A 228 -21.39 19.43 -19.23
N LYS A 229 -21.53 19.67 -20.54
CA LYS A 229 -21.98 20.96 -21.10
C LYS A 229 -23.33 21.38 -20.50
N ALA A 230 -24.30 20.46 -20.46
CA ALA A 230 -25.61 20.72 -19.88
C ALA A 230 -25.54 21.03 -18.37
N LEU A 231 -24.70 20.32 -17.62
CA LEU A 231 -24.49 20.57 -16.18
C LEU A 231 -23.90 21.95 -15.91
N MET A 232 -23.04 22.44 -16.80
CA MET A 232 -22.41 23.77 -16.69
C MET A 232 -23.36 24.92 -17.07
N GLY A 233 -24.46 24.62 -17.76
CA GLY A 233 -25.53 25.57 -18.05
C GLY A 233 -25.04 26.80 -18.82
N ALA A 234 -25.11 27.97 -18.18
CA ALA A 234 -24.71 29.25 -18.78
C ALA A 234 -23.18 29.46 -18.81
N VAL A 235 -22.40 28.64 -18.10
CA VAL A 235 -20.94 28.74 -18.11
C VAL A 235 -20.42 28.26 -19.47
N THR A 236 -19.91 29.20 -20.27
CA THR A 236 -19.27 28.91 -21.54
C THR A 236 -17.77 28.76 -21.36
N LEU A 237 -17.22 27.69 -21.95
CA LEU A 237 -15.79 27.39 -21.97
C LEU A 237 -15.29 27.31 -23.42
N PRO A 238 -14.02 27.64 -23.68
CA PRO A 238 -13.44 27.59 -25.01
C PRO A 238 -13.46 26.16 -25.58
N GLU A 239 -13.43 26.03 -26.91
CA GLU A 239 -13.45 24.71 -27.56
C GLU A 239 -12.24 23.84 -27.19
N ASP A 240 -11.10 24.48 -26.89
CA ASP A 240 -9.89 23.79 -26.42
C ASP A 240 -10.14 23.02 -25.12
N TYR A 241 -10.96 23.56 -24.19
CA TYR A 241 -11.34 22.85 -22.97
C TYR A 241 -12.12 21.58 -23.31
N TRP A 242 -13.11 21.68 -24.21
CA TRP A 242 -13.94 20.53 -24.59
C TRP A 242 -13.15 19.46 -25.36
N THR A 243 -12.18 19.89 -26.16
CA THR A 243 -11.23 19.01 -26.85
C THR A 243 -10.39 18.24 -25.83
N GLN A 244 -9.81 18.92 -24.85
CA GLN A 244 -9.02 18.28 -23.78
C GLN A 244 -9.88 17.41 -22.85
N TYR A 245 -11.10 17.83 -22.51
CA TYR A 245 -12.05 17.04 -21.70
C TYR A 245 -12.35 15.71 -22.38
N ARG A 246 -12.64 15.74 -23.69
CA ARG A 246 -12.85 14.53 -24.50
C ARG A 246 -11.61 13.65 -24.54
N GLN A 247 -10.42 14.25 -24.67
CA GLN A 247 -9.16 13.51 -24.64
C GLN A 247 -8.94 12.81 -23.29
N ASN A 248 -9.23 13.49 -22.17
CA ASN A 248 -9.12 12.90 -20.83
C ASN A 248 -10.08 11.72 -20.62
N LEU A 249 -11.29 11.78 -21.19
CA LEU A 249 -12.23 10.65 -21.20
C LEU A 249 -11.70 9.47 -22.03
N LYS A 250 -11.13 9.73 -23.21
CA LYS A 250 -10.50 8.68 -24.05
C LYS A 250 -9.34 8.00 -23.32
N LEU A 251 -8.43 8.78 -22.74
CA LEU A 251 -7.32 8.25 -21.95
C LEU A 251 -7.79 7.39 -20.78
N SER A 252 -8.82 7.85 -20.04
CA SER A 252 -9.40 7.06 -18.95
C SER A 252 -10.00 5.74 -19.45
N ASN A 253 -10.62 5.76 -20.62
CA ASN A 253 -11.23 4.59 -21.23
C ASN A 253 -10.18 3.56 -21.68
N ASP A 254 -9.08 4.04 -22.26
CA ASP A 254 -7.95 3.22 -22.67
C ASP A 254 -7.28 2.58 -21.44
N GLU A 255 -7.03 3.35 -20.38
CA GLU A 255 -6.48 2.84 -19.11
C GLU A 255 -7.40 1.77 -18.51
N VAL A 256 -8.72 2.00 -18.50
CA VAL A 256 -9.72 1.05 -18.01
C VAL A 256 -9.63 -0.29 -18.72
N SER A 257 -9.39 -0.28 -20.03
CA SER A 257 -9.24 -1.49 -20.85
C SER A 257 -7.93 -2.26 -20.54
N GLY A 258 -6.87 -1.54 -20.15
CA GLY A 258 -5.55 -2.12 -19.84
C GLY A 258 -5.40 -2.67 -18.42
N ARG A 259 -6.35 -2.42 -17.51
CA ARG A 259 -6.23 -2.72 -16.07
C ARG A 259 -5.89 -4.17 -15.75
N GLN A 260 -6.55 -5.11 -16.41
CA GLN A 260 -6.34 -6.54 -16.14
C GLN A 260 -4.93 -6.98 -16.56
N SER A 261 -4.47 -6.55 -17.74
CA SER A 261 -3.11 -6.80 -18.22
C SER A 261 -2.07 -6.21 -17.26
N ARG A 262 -2.31 -4.98 -16.78
CA ARG A 262 -1.46 -4.33 -15.79
C ARG A 262 -1.40 -5.10 -14.47
N ALA A 263 -2.55 -5.54 -13.95
CA ALA A 263 -2.63 -6.32 -12.72
C ALA A 263 -1.94 -7.68 -12.85
N LEU A 264 -2.10 -8.35 -14.00
CA LEU A 264 -1.43 -9.63 -14.29
C LEU A 264 0.09 -9.46 -14.38
N SER A 265 0.58 -8.38 -15.02
CA SER A 265 2.01 -8.05 -15.06
C SER A 265 2.59 -7.88 -13.65
N LEU A 266 1.96 -7.06 -12.80
CA LEU A 266 2.39 -6.86 -11.41
C LEU A 266 2.39 -8.17 -10.60
N TYR A 267 1.37 -9.00 -10.81
CA TYR A 267 1.31 -10.34 -10.24
C TYR A 267 2.49 -11.21 -10.68
N THR A 268 2.78 -11.28 -11.98
CA THR A 268 3.87 -12.11 -12.50
C THR A 268 5.24 -11.63 -12.04
N ASP A 269 5.46 -10.31 -11.97
CA ASP A 269 6.72 -9.72 -11.56
C ASP A 269 6.98 -9.98 -10.07
N THR A 270 5.95 -9.78 -9.23
CA THR A 270 6.05 -10.05 -7.80
C THR A 270 6.22 -11.54 -7.51
N TYR A 271 5.47 -12.42 -8.19
CA TYR A 271 5.65 -13.86 -8.00
C TYR A 271 7.05 -14.30 -8.44
N ARG A 272 7.54 -13.80 -9.59
CA ARG A 272 8.91 -14.07 -10.04
C ARG A 272 9.96 -13.67 -9.01
N LEU A 273 9.85 -12.48 -8.42
CA LEU A 273 10.78 -12.02 -7.38
C LEU A 273 10.80 -12.96 -6.17
N ARG A 274 9.63 -13.44 -5.74
CA ARG A 274 9.53 -14.40 -4.63
C ARG A 274 10.16 -15.74 -5.00
N LEU A 275 9.84 -16.28 -6.17
CA LEU A 275 10.40 -17.55 -6.65
C LEU A 275 11.92 -17.50 -6.82
N ARG A 276 12.49 -16.33 -7.15
CA ARG A 276 13.96 -16.16 -7.25
C ARG A 276 14.70 -16.35 -5.93
N SER A 277 14.03 -16.23 -4.78
CA SER A 277 14.64 -16.52 -3.47
C SER A 277 14.54 -18.00 -3.07
N ILE A 278 13.91 -18.84 -3.89
CA ILE A 278 13.69 -20.26 -3.60
C ILE A 278 14.73 -21.11 -4.34
N GLU A 279 15.27 -22.13 -3.66
CA GLU A 279 16.23 -23.07 -4.22
C GLU A 279 15.65 -23.89 -5.38
N ASP A 280 16.48 -24.23 -6.36
CA ASP A 280 16.07 -24.97 -7.57
C ASP A 280 15.45 -26.35 -7.25
N SER A 281 15.94 -27.01 -6.21
CA SER A 281 15.42 -28.29 -5.70
C SER A 281 13.95 -28.16 -5.24
N ILE A 282 13.61 -27.05 -4.59
CA ILE A 282 12.26 -26.75 -4.12
C ILE A 282 11.37 -26.33 -5.29
N LEU A 283 11.88 -25.51 -6.22
CA LEU A 283 11.14 -25.15 -7.43
C LEU A 283 10.78 -26.38 -8.28
N GLN A 284 11.65 -27.39 -8.34
CA GLN A 284 11.35 -28.67 -8.98
C GLN A 284 10.23 -29.43 -8.26
N GLN A 285 10.27 -29.49 -6.92
CA GLN A 285 9.20 -30.10 -6.12
C GLN A 285 7.86 -29.38 -6.31
N TRP A 286 7.86 -28.05 -6.52
CA TRP A 286 6.63 -27.29 -6.75
C TRP A 286 5.95 -27.67 -8.06
N LEU A 287 6.72 -27.97 -9.11
CA LEU A 287 6.19 -28.43 -10.39
C LEU A 287 5.62 -29.85 -10.34
N GLN A 288 6.10 -30.68 -9.40
CA GLN A 288 5.66 -32.06 -9.22
C GLN A 288 5.58 -32.40 -7.73
N PRO A 289 4.56 -31.89 -7.02
CA PRO A 289 4.48 -32.05 -5.57
C PRO A 289 3.98 -33.47 -5.23
N THR A 290 4.90 -34.34 -4.83
CA THR A 290 4.64 -35.77 -4.58
C THR A 290 4.13 -36.07 -3.17
N ASP A 291 4.60 -35.35 -2.15
CA ASP A 291 4.13 -35.50 -0.76
C ASP A 291 3.09 -34.45 -0.35
N SER A 292 2.31 -34.77 0.69
CA SER A 292 1.25 -33.90 1.21
C SER A 292 1.78 -32.58 1.75
N SER A 293 2.98 -32.55 2.35
CA SER A 293 3.54 -31.34 2.95
C SER A 293 3.98 -30.34 1.87
N VAL A 294 4.59 -30.80 0.78
CA VAL A 294 4.94 -29.96 -0.37
C VAL A 294 3.66 -29.44 -1.02
N ARG A 295 2.66 -30.29 -1.25
CA ARG A 295 1.36 -29.85 -1.80
C ARG A 295 0.74 -28.74 -0.96
N GLN A 296 0.70 -28.89 0.36
CA GLN A 296 0.15 -27.86 1.25
C GLN A 296 0.92 -26.54 1.17
N ARG A 297 2.26 -26.58 1.07
CA ARG A 297 3.09 -25.37 0.91
C ARG A 297 2.83 -24.68 -0.43
N VAL A 298 2.76 -25.44 -1.52
CA VAL A 298 2.45 -24.91 -2.87
C VAL A 298 1.07 -24.26 -2.87
N THR A 299 0.03 -24.96 -2.38
CA THR A 299 -1.33 -24.41 -2.26
C THR A 299 -1.35 -23.13 -1.43
N SER A 300 -0.66 -23.10 -0.29
CA SER A 300 -0.59 -21.89 0.56
C SER A 300 0.07 -20.71 -0.16
N SER A 301 1.12 -20.96 -0.95
CA SER A 301 1.79 -19.96 -1.78
C SER A 301 0.88 -19.44 -2.88
N ASP A 302 0.23 -20.34 -3.62
CA ASP A 302 -0.66 -19.98 -4.72
C ASP A 302 -1.89 -19.20 -4.21
N GLU A 303 -2.50 -19.61 -3.09
CA GLU A 303 -3.59 -18.88 -2.44
C GLU A 303 -3.17 -17.48 -1.98
N TYR A 304 -1.94 -17.33 -1.46
CA TYR A 304 -1.39 -16.01 -1.19
C TYR A 304 -1.31 -15.18 -2.48
N MET A 305 -0.77 -15.75 -3.54
CA MET A 305 -0.56 -15.02 -4.80
C MET A 305 -1.88 -14.67 -5.50
N VAL A 306 -2.91 -15.52 -5.40
CA VAL A 306 -4.28 -15.20 -5.86
C VAL A 306 -4.84 -14.00 -5.08
N ARG A 307 -4.68 -13.97 -3.75
CA ARG A 307 -5.08 -12.81 -2.94
C ARG A 307 -4.30 -11.55 -3.30
N TYR A 308 -3.00 -11.69 -3.57
CA TYR A 308 -2.19 -10.60 -4.09
C TYR A 308 -2.78 -10.05 -5.39
N TYR A 309 -3.08 -10.90 -6.37
CA TYR A 309 -3.71 -10.48 -7.63
C TYR A 309 -5.01 -9.72 -7.41
N MET A 310 -5.91 -10.24 -6.57
CA MET A 310 -7.21 -9.59 -6.31
C MET A 310 -7.06 -8.22 -5.65
N ASN A 311 -6.09 -8.06 -4.74
CA ASN A 311 -5.80 -6.77 -4.13
C ASN A 311 -5.15 -5.81 -5.12
N THR A 312 -4.19 -6.29 -5.91
CA THR A 312 -3.53 -5.50 -6.95
C THR A 312 -4.51 -5.05 -8.03
N SER A 313 -5.45 -5.90 -8.44
CA SER A 313 -6.51 -5.54 -9.41
C SER A 313 -7.37 -4.38 -8.90
N LYS A 314 -7.74 -4.39 -7.60
CA LYS A 314 -8.43 -3.26 -6.96
C LYS A 314 -7.56 -2.00 -6.92
N SER A 315 -6.29 -2.12 -6.57
CA SER A 315 -5.35 -0.99 -6.55
C SER A 315 -5.15 -0.40 -7.94
N VAL A 316 -5.00 -1.21 -8.99
CA VAL A 316 -4.92 -0.74 -10.39
C VAL A 316 -6.21 -0.02 -10.80
N ALA A 317 -7.38 -0.53 -10.40
CA ALA A 317 -8.65 0.14 -10.67
C ALA A 317 -8.73 1.51 -9.98
N LEU A 318 -8.27 1.61 -8.74
CA LEU A 318 -8.22 2.87 -8.01
C LEU A 318 -7.19 3.85 -8.60
N GLU A 319 -6.01 3.37 -8.98
CA GLU A 319 -4.99 4.15 -9.69
C GLU A 319 -5.56 4.77 -10.98
N THR A 320 -6.29 3.98 -11.78
CA THR A 320 -6.95 4.48 -13.00
C THR A 320 -7.98 5.59 -12.70
N ILE A 321 -8.77 5.43 -11.63
CA ILE A 321 -9.72 6.45 -11.20
C ILE A 321 -8.98 7.72 -10.78
N ASN A 322 -7.92 7.57 -9.98
CA ASN A 322 -7.12 8.68 -9.49
C ASN A 322 -6.47 9.46 -10.63
N HIS A 323 -5.87 8.78 -11.62
CA HIS A 323 -5.32 9.43 -12.80
C HIS A 323 -6.37 10.21 -13.60
N HIS A 324 -7.58 9.66 -13.74
CA HIS A 324 -8.67 10.40 -14.38
C HIS A 324 -9.02 11.65 -13.58
N MET A 325 -9.26 11.53 -12.28
CA MET A 325 -9.60 12.66 -11.41
C MET A 325 -8.51 13.75 -11.42
N GLU A 326 -7.23 13.37 -11.39
CA GLU A 326 -6.09 14.30 -11.49
C GLU A 326 -6.11 15.08 -12.81
N ARG A 327 -6.27 14.38 -13.94
CA ARG A 327 -6.35 15.04 -15.27
C ARG A 327 -7.53 16.00 -15.35
N MET A 328 -8.67 15.65 -14.77
CA MET A 328 -9.86 16.49 -14.77
C MET A 328 -9.68 17.72 -13.87
N ALA A 329 -9.09 17.56 -12.69
CA ALA A 329 -8.78 18.68 -11.80
C ALA A 329 -7.74 19.62 -12.41
N GLN A 330 -6.69 19.09 -13.05
CA GLN A 330 -5.69 19.88 -13.79
C GLN A 330 -6.33 20.65 -14.95
N LEU A 331 -7.25 20.03 -15.68
CA LEU A 331 -7.99 20.69 -16.75
C LEU A 331 -8.86 21.84 -16.21
N ASP A 332 -9.65 21.57 -15.17
CA ASP A 332 -10.52 22.59 -14.56
C ASP A 332 -9.70 23.73 -13.93
N GLN A 333 -8.53 23.43 -13.38
CA GLN A 333 -7.59 24.44 -12.89
C GLN A 333 -7.01 25.29 -14.03
N HIS A 334 -6.58 24.65 -15.12
CA HIS A 334 -5.97 25.33 -16.26
C HIS A 334 -6.92 26.34 -16.93
N PHE A 335 -8.21 26.01 -17.00
CA PHE A 335 -9.25 26.86 -17.59
C PHE A 335 -10.04 27.68 -16.55
N ASP A 336 -9.58 27.74 -15.30
CA ASP A 336 -10.22 28.52 -14.22
C ASP A 336 -11.72 28.19 -14.02
N VAL A 337 -12.08 26.92 -14.22
CA VAL A 337 -13.47 26.45 -14.14
C VAL A 337 -14.00 26.62 -12.72
N CYS A 338 -13.16 26.34 -11.72
CA CYS A 338 -13.53 26.42 -10.31
C CYS A 338 -13.90 27.82 -9.81
N ALA A 339 -13.49 28.89 -10.51
CA ALA A 339 -13.90 30.25 -10.17
C ALA A 339 -15.33 30.57 -10.64
N ARG A 340 -15.88 29.78 -11.57
CA ARG A 340 -17.14 30.09 -12.29
C ARG A 340 -18.19 28.99 -12.15
N PHE A 341 -17.78 27.82 -11.65
CA PHE A 341 -18.61 26.64 -11.55
C PHE A 341 -18.26 25.87 -10.27
N ASP A 342 -19.24 25.74 -9.38
CA ASP A 342 -19.12 25.13 -8.06
C ASP A 342 -18.84 23.63 -8.10
N LYS A 343 -19.34 22.93 -9.12
CA LYS A 343 -19.09 21.49 -9.37
C LYS A 343 -17.88 21.24 -10.27
N CYS A 344 -16.87 22.10 -10.18
CA CYS A 344 -15.58 21.86 -10.82
C CYS A 344 -14.89 20.63 -10.20
N TRP A 345 -13.98 20.02 -10.96
CA TRP A 345 -13.15 18.93 -10.48
C TRP A 345 -12.06 19.48 -9.54
N ARG A 346 -12.01 18.94 -8.33
CA ARG A 346 -10.96 19.20 -7.34
C ARG A 346 -10.39 17.87 -6.89
N TYR A 347 -9.08 17.72 -6.98
CA TYR A 347 -8.41 16.48 -6.63
C TYR A 347 -7.03 16.77 -6.05
#